data_AF-A0A7J5XAS4-F1
#
_entry.id   AF-A0A7J5XAS4-F1
#
_cell.length_a   1.000
_cell.length_b   1.000
_cell.length_c   1.000
_cell.angle_alpha   90.00
_cell.angle_beta   90.00
_cell.angle_gamma   90.00
#
_symmetry.space_group_name_H-M   'P 1'
#
loop_
_entity.id
_entity.type
_entity.pdbx_description
1 polymer ?
#
loop_
_entity_poly.entity_id
_entity_poly.type
_entity_poly.pdbx_seq_one_letter_code
_entity_poly.pdbx_strand_id
1 'polypeptide(L)'
;MPNHQQATASEKVLTGRNENRTLINGIMFISSENSPPCFKDFTLVMPAVAVGNVGQLSVDLIVSTLNMSRVGYMHTDCLIPMTETTLYTAAELKLAVLQIRAPIIQSKSKKFRQLLVSWIKSSGFSRAVVLSSSQAYQRDDQQMKGIPLRYLVTPSLLKDSEDALKELSWREMERVSAYPEDVPLAVLILFCSEGDNIPDAFTLVNHLNDWLHLLDDPSQKWKIPTSWNLLFGSGIPPALF
;
A
#
# COMPACT_ATOMS: atom_id res chain seq x y z
N MET A 1 -38.95 -38.30 -9.20
CA MET A 1 -38.95 -38.38 -7.72
C MET A 1 -37.66 -39.08 -7.29
N PRO A 2 -36.69 -38.43 -6.62
CA PRO A 2 -36.43 -36.99 -6.44
C PRO A 2 -35.04 -36.55 -6.97
N ASN A 3 -34.87 -35.23 -7.02
CA ASN A 3 -33.77 -34.46 -7.59
C ASN A 3 -32.47 -34.52 -6.76
N HIS A 4 -31.31 -34.55 -7.43
CA HIS A 4 -30.03 -34.12 -6.86
C HIS A 4 -29.91 -32.59 -6.97
N GLN A 5 -30.56 -31.90 -6.04
CA GLN A 5 -30.28 -30.51 -5.67
C GLN A 5 -30.30 -30.43 -4.14
N GLN A 6 -29.40 -29.61 -3.57
CA GLN A 6 -29.07 -29.40 -2.15
C GLN A 6 -28.01 -30.40 -1.61
N ALA A 7 -26.92 -29.99 -0.97
CA ALA A 7 -26.72 -28.77 -0.18
C ALA A 7 -25.25 -28.30 -0.23
N THR A 8 -25.00 -27.08 -0.68
CA THR A 8 -23.86 -26.29 -0.20
C THR A 8 -24.38 -25.43 0.95
N ALA A 9 -24.43 -26.04 2.14
CA ALA A 9 -24.73 -25.33 3.37
C ALA A 9 -23.54 -24.45 3.73
N SER A 10 -23.81 -23.15 3.83
CA SER A 10 -22.89 -22.12 4.28
C SER A 10 -22.29 -22.48 5.64
N GLU A 11 -20.96 -22.57 5.70
CA GLU A 11 -20.20 -22.62 6.96
C GLU A 11 -20.28 -21.24 7.64
N LYS A 12 -21.33 -21.03 8.44
CA LYS A 12 -21.33 -20.01 9.49
C LYS A 12 -20.53 -20.56 10.67
N VAL A 13 -19.21 -20.41 10.63
CA VAL A 13 -18.34 -20.66 11.79
C VAL A 13 -18.17 -19.37 12.59
N LEU A 14 -18.56 -19.49 13.86
CA LEU A 14 -18.50 -18.60 15.01
C LEU A 14 -17.43 -17.49 15.00
N THR A 15 -17.87 -16.25 14.74
CA THR A 15 -17.43 -15.06 15.48
C THR A 15 -18.63 -14.12 15.60
N GLY A 16 -18.95 -13.64 16.80
CA GLY A 16 -20.13 -12.82 17.11
C GLY A 16 -20.06 -11.38 16.60
N ARG A 17 -19.52 -11.13 15.41
CA ARG A 17 -19.53 -9.83 14.73
C ARG A 17 -20.23 -10.00 13.39
N ASN A 18 -21.25 -9.19 13.12
CA ASN A 18 -21.87 -9.08 11.79
C ASN A 18 -20.86 -8.41 10.83
N GLU A 19 -19.85 -9.17 10.41
CA GLU A 19 -18.85 -8.70 9.45
C GLU A 19 -19.38 -8.95 8.04
N ASN A 20 -19.55 -7.87 7.26
CA ASN A 20 -19.85 -8.04 5.84
C ASN A 20 -18.60 -8.48 5.10
N ARG A 21 -18.68 -9.68 4.52
CA ARG A 21 -17.60 -10.29 3.74
C ARG A 21 -17.93 -10.16 2.26
N THR A 22 -17.06 -9.50 1.52
CA THR A 22 -17.14 -9.40 0.06
C THR A 22 -15.96 -10.13 -0.55
N LEU A 23 -16.23 -11.20 -1.31
CA LEU A 23 -15.20 -11.90 -2.06
C LEU A 23 -15.08 -11.28 -3.45
N ILE A 24 -13.95 -10.64 -3.73
CA ILE A 24 -13.64 -10.07 -5.04
C ILE A 24 -12.46 -10.85 -5.61
N ASN A 25 -12.75 -11.69 -6.61
CA ASN A 25 -11.76 -12.41 -7.40
C ASN A 25 -10.73 -13.21 -6.57
N GLY A 26 -11.06 -13.66 -5.36
CA GLY A 26 -10.16 -14.44 -4.48
C GLY A 26 -9.47 -13.63 -3.37
N ILE A 27 -9.66 -12.31 -3.32
CA ILE A 27 -9.41 -11.52 -2.10
C ILE A 27 -10.72 -11.39 -1.35
N MET A 28 -10.72 -11.83 -0.10
CA MET A 28 -11.85 -11.62 0.81
C MET A 28 -11.63 -10.30 1.53
N PHE A 29 -12.49 -9.33 1.24
CA PHE A 29 -12.56 -8.08 1.99
C PHE A 29 -13.58 -8.23 3.12
N ILE A 30 -13.17 -7.93 4.35
CA ILE A 30 -13.99 -8.00 5.55
C ILE A 30 -14.18 -6.56 6.03
N SER A 31 -15.39 -6.02 5.90
CA SER A 31 -15.69 -4.66 6.32
C SER A 31 -15.75 -4.54 7.84
N SER A 32 -15.21 -3.44 8.38
CA SER A 32 -15.40 -3.05 9.77
C SER A 32 -16.85 -2.65 10.08
N GLU A 33 -17.65 -2.32 9.07
CA GLU A 33 -18.99 -1.75 9.21
C GLU A 33 -20.08 -2.64 8.59
N ASN A 34 -21.33 -2.31 8.91
CA ASN A 34 -22.52 -3.00 8.42
C ASN A 34 -22.81 -2.77 6.92
N SER A 35 -22.07 -1.88 6.25
CA SER A 35 -22.11 -1.71 4.80
C SER A 35 -20.69 -1.64 4.25
N PRO A 36 -20.39 -2.31 3.11
CA PRO A 36 -19.08 -2.21 2.52
C PRO A 36 -18.80 -0.76 2.06
N PRO A 37 -17.59 -0.23 2.30
CA PRO A 37 -17.20 1.09 1.83
C PRO A 37 -17.21 1.16 0.30
N CYS A 38 -17.58 2.33 -0.23
CA CYS A 38 -17.46 2.66 -1.65
C CYS A 38 -16.15 3.41 -1.88
N PHE A 39 -15.32 2.91 -2.81
CA PHE A 39 -14.03 3.53 -3.15
C PHE A 39 -14.07 4.34 -4.45
N LYS A 40 -15.26 4.65 -4.94
CA LYS A 40 -15.43 5.43 -6.16
C LYS A 40 -14.75 6.79 -6.01
N ASP A 41 -13.93 7.14 -6.99
CA ASP A 41 -13.12 8.36 -7.07
C ASP A 41 -11.94 8.42 -6.08
N PHE A 42 -11.75 7.41 -5.22
CA PHE A 42 -10.64 7.42 -4.26
C PHE A 42 -9.31 7.16 -4.95
N THR A 43 -8.25 7.80 -4.45
CA THR A 43 -6.87 7.39 -4.72
C THR A 43 -6.49 6.30 -3.71
N LEU A 44 -6.02 5.16 -4.21
CA LEU A 44 -5.44 4.10 -3.38
C LEU A 44 -3.93 4.31 -3.24
N VAL A 45 -3.41 4.34 -2.03
CA VAL A 45 -1.97 4.24 -1.75
C VAL A 45 -1.68 2.89 -1.08
N MET A 46 -0.68 2.17 -1.58
CA MET A 46 -0.31 0.87 -1.03
C MET A 46 1.20 0.61 -1.07
N PRO A 47 1.77 -0.16 -0.13
CA PRO A 47 3.17 -0.47 -0.12
C PRO A 47 3.46 -1.67 -1.02
N ALA A 48 4.63 -1.67 -1.65
CA ALA A 48 5.30 -2.89 -2.06
C ALA A 48 6.10 -3.43 -0.87
N VAL A 49 6.06 -4.76 -0.64
CA VAL A 49 6.98 -5.43 0.29
C VAL A 49 8.33 -5.55 -0.43
N ALA A 50 9.23 -4.62 -0.15
CA ALA A 50 10.50 -4.42 -0.84
C ALA A 50 11.65 -4.10 0.15
N VAL A 51 12.81 -3.76 -0.38
CA VAL A 51 14.06 -3.54 0.38
C VAL A 51 13.85 -2.51 1.49
N GLY A 52 14.28 -2.81 2.72
CA GLY A 52 14.19 -1.88 3.84
C GLY A 52 12.77 -1.55 4.30
N ASN A 53 11.73 -2.20 3.76
CA ASN A 53 10.33 -1.97 4.10
C ASN A 53 9.88 -0.49 3.99
N VAL A 54 10.59 0.32 3.20
CA VAL A 54 10.39 1.78 3.10
C VAL A 54 8.93 2.11 2.79
N GLY A 55 8.33 1.45 1.80
CA GLY A 55 6.94 1.66 1.44
C GLY A 55 5.96 1.38 2.58
N GLN A 56 6.21 0.34 3.38
CA GLN A 56 5.37 -0.02 4.53
C GLN A 56 5.51 1.03 5.64
N LEU A 57 6.74 1.49 5.91
CA LEU A 57 7.01 2.57 6.86
C LEU A 57 6.36 3.88 6.41
N SER A 58 6.40 4.22 5.10
CA SER A 58 5.73 5.41 4.56
C SER A 58 4.21 5.34 4.74
N VAL A 59 3.60 4.17 4.52
CA VAL A 59 2.17 3.98 4.76
C VAL A 59 1.81 4.15 6.24
N ASP A 60 2.67 3.69 7.15
CA ASP A 60 2.46 3.92 8.58
C ASP A 60 2.43 5.41 8.94
N LEU A 61 3.34 6.20 8.36
CA LEU A 61 3.38 7.65 8.53
C LEU A 61 2.09 8.31 8.02
N ILE A 62 1.60 7.92 6.83
CA ILE A 62 0.36 8.47 6.26
C ILE A 62 -0.82 8.18 7.18
N VAL A 63 -1.02 6.91 7.56
CA VAL A 63 -2.14 6.48 8.41
C VAL A 63 -2.11 7.21 9.76
N SER A 64 -0.93 7.30 10.39
CA SER A 64 -0.76 7.95 11.69
C SER A 64 -0.94 9.47 11.62
N THR A 65 -0.51 10.10 10.52
CA THR A 65 -0.56 11.57 10.38
C THR A 65 -1.97 12.06 10.11
N LEU A 66 -2.66 11.39 9.18
CA LEU A 66 -4.01 11.74 8.74
C LEU A 66 -5.10 11.17 9.66
N ASN A 67 -4.72 10.46 10.73
CA ASN A 67 -5.65 9.85 11.69
C ASN A 67 -6.74 9.01 11.00
N MET A 68 -6.33 8.16 10.06
CA MET A 68 -7.25 7.49 9.16
C MET A 68 -8.10 6.43 9.87
N SER A 69 -9.36 6.30 9.46
CA SER A 69 -10.29 5.30 9.99
C SER A 69 -10.09 3.95 9.30
N ARG A 70 -10.00 2.87 10.08
CA ARG A 70 -9.95 1.50 9.55
C ARG A 70 -11.32 1.05 9.04
N VAL A 71 -11.42 0.76 7.74
CA VAL A 71 -12.68 0.35 7.10
C VAL A 71 -12.80 -1.15 6.84
N GLY A 72 -11.71 -1.89 6.98
CA GLY A 72 -11.75 -3.35 6.89
C GLY A 72 -10.40 -4.01 6.73
N TYR A 73 -10.46 -5.30 6.41
CA TYR A 73 -9.30 -6.17 6.26
C TYR A 73 -9.35 -6.93 4.94
N MET A 74 -8.19 -7.20 4.39
CA MET A 74 -8.01 -8.11 3.27
C MET A 74 -7.43 -9.43 3.73
N HIS A 75 -8.11 -10.50 3.34
CA HIS A 75 -7.65 -11.87 3.51
C HIS A 75 -7.40 -12.52 2.16
N THR A 76 -6.26 -13.20 2.05
CA THR A 76 -5.86 -13.98 0.87
C THR A 76 -4.91 -15.10 1.28
N ASP A 77 -4.95 -16.21 0.54
CA ASP A 77 -4.06 -17.35 0.73
C ASP A 77 -2.61 -17.08 0.27
N CYS A 78 -2.34 -15.89 -0.26
CA CYS A 78 -1.03 -15.44 -0.73
C CYS A 78 -0.13 -14.86 0.38
N LEU A 79 -0.69 -14.52 1.53
CA LEU A 79 0.02 -13.91 2.65
C LEU A 79 0.17 -14.92 3.79
N ILE A 80 1.27 -14.83 4.54
CA ILE A 80 1.43 -15.64 5.76
C ILE A 80 0.40 -15.14 6.80
N PRO A 81 -0.42 -16.03 7.40
CA PRO A 81 -1.57 -15.65 8.24
C PRO A 81 -1.18 -15.19 9.65
N MET A 82 -0.14 -14.36 9.80
CA MET A 82 0.30 -13.84 11.09
C MET A 82 -0.18 -12.42 11.37
N THR A 83 -0.44 -11.63 10.33
CA THR A 83 -0.91 -10.24 10.46
C THR A 83 -1.92 -9.92 9.38
N GLU A 84 -3.00 -9.24 9.74
CA GLU A 84 -4.05 -8.85 8.81
C GLU A 84 -3.57 -7.71 7.89
N THR A 85 -3.90 -7.80 6.60
CA THR A 85 -3.74 -6.66 5.70
C THR A 85 -4.91 -5.72 5.93
N THR A 86 -4.63 -4.49 6.36
CA THR A 86 -5.67 -3.58 6.86
C THR A 86 -5.88 -2.43 5.86
N LEU A 87 -7.13 -2.04 5.64
CA LEU A 87 -7.48 -0.92 4.77
C LEU A 87 -8.02 0.25 5.62
N TYR A 88 -7.47 1.43 5.38
CA TYR A 88 -7.84 2.68 6.03
C TYR A 88 -8.36 3.68 5.01
N THR A 89 -9.19 4.62 5.45
CA THR A 89 -9.68 5.73 4.60
C THR A 89 -9.63 7.07 5.33
N ALA A 90 -9.34 8.12 4.56
CA ALA A 90 -9.60 9.51 4.89
C ALA A 90 -10.62 10.02 3.86
N ALA A 91 -11.90 10.04 4.24
CA ALA A 91 -13.01 10.32 3.32
C ALA A 91 -12.94 11.73 2.73
N GLU A 92 -12.56 12.72 3.55
CA GLU A 92 -12.39 14.13 3.14
C GLU A 92 -11.37 14.29 2.01
N LEU A 93 -10.30 13.48 2.03
CA LEU A 93 -9.25 13.50 1.01
C LEU A 93 -9.52 12.54 -0.16
N LYS A 94 -10.62 11.78 -0.12
CA LYS A 94 -10.87 10.64 -1.01
C LYS A 94 -9.65 9.73 -1.11
N LEU A 95 -9.01 9.44 0.03
CA LEU A 95 -7.79 8.65 0.11
C LEU A 95 -8.08 7.32 0.80
N ALA A 96 -7.65 6.22 0.17
CA ALA A 96 -7.61 4.90 0.78
C ALA A 96 -6.15 4.46 0.91
N VAL A 97 -5.79 3.87 2.04
CA VAL A 97 -4.44 3.39 2.29
C VAL A 97 -4.49 1.92 2.72
N LEU A 98 -3.83 1.07 1.93
CA LEU A 98 -3.68 -0.35 2.23
C LEU A 98 -2.40 -0.57 3.01
N GLN A 99 -2.48 -1.21 4.18
CA GLN A 99 -1.34 -1.57 5.00
C GLN A 99 -1.09 -3.08 4.92
N ILE A 100 0.08 -3.47 4.39
CA ILE A 100 0.51 -4.87 4.33
C ILE A 100 1.66 -5.06 5.31
N ARG A 101 1.48 -5.90 6.34
CA ARG A 101 2.54 -6.29 7.29
C ARG A 101 2.99 -7.75 7.10
N ALA A 102 2.13 -8.58 6.51
CA ALA A 102 2.42 -9.98 6.29
C ALA A 102 3.38 -10.15 5.10
N PRO A 103 4.41 -10.99 5.22
CA PRO A 103 5.23 -11.37 4.08
C PRO A 103 4.37 -12.13 3.05
N ILE A 104 4.66 -11.88 1.77
CA ILE A 104 4.02 -12.57 0.66
C ILE A 104 4.72 -13.93 0.48
N ILE A 105 3.94 -15.00 0.36
CA ILE A 105 4.47 -16.33 0.04
C ILE A 105 5.10 -16.28 -1.35
N GLN A 106 6.41 -16.49 -1.43
CA GLN A 106 7.20 -16.23 -2.64
C GLN A 106 6.67 -16.96 -3.89
N SER A 107 6.21 -18.22 -3.74
CA SER A 107 5.62 -19.01 -4.82
C SER A 107 4.28 -18.46 -5.32
N LYS A 108 3.61 -17.62 -4.52
CA LYS A 108 2.31 -17.02 -4.82
C LYS A 108 2.37 -15.55 -5.21
N SER A 109 3.55 -14.92 -5.30
CA SER A 109 3.69 -13.49 -5.62
C SER A 109 3.03 -13.09 -6.95
N LYS A 110 3.12 -13.94 -7.99
CA LYS A 110 2.44 -13.67 -9.27
C LYS A 110 0.92 -13.69 -9.12
N LYS A 111 0.39 -14.69 -8.42
CA LYS A 111 -1.04 -14.81 -8.11
C LYS A 111 -1.50 -13.60 -7.31
N PHE A 112 -0.76 -13.21 -6.27
CA PHE A 112 -1.08 -12.06 -5.43
C PHE A 112 -1.21 -10.76 -6.25
N ARG A 113 -0.27 -10.50 -7.16
CA ARG A 113 -0.36 -9.34 -8.06
C ARG A 113 -1.60 -9.36 -8.94
N GLN A 114 -1.95 -10.52 -9.52
CA GLN A 114 -3.15 -10.66 -10.35
C GLN A 114 -4.44 -10.43 -9.55
N LEU A 115 -4.49 -10.98 -8.34
CA LEU A 115 -5.60 -10.78 -7.40
C LEU A 115 -5.75 -9.30 -7.03
N LEU A 116 -4.64 -8.64 -6.68
CA LEU A 116 -4.62 -7.25 -6.27
C LEU A 116 -5.05 -6.31 -7.41
N VAL A 117 -4.52 -6.51 -8.62
CA VAL A 117 -4.95 -5.77 -9.81
C VAL A 117 -6.45 -5.96 -10.08
N SER A 118 -6.94 -7.19 -9.98
CA SER A 118 -8.36 -7.48 -10.18
C SER A 118 -9.23 -6.79 -9.12
N TRP A 119 -8.78 -6.77 -7.86
CA TRP A 119 -9.48 -6.08 -6.79
C TRP A 119 -9.49 -4.56 -6.99
N ILE A 120 -8.38 -3.95 -7.38
CA ILE A 120 -8.31 -2.51 -7.67
C ILE A 120 -9.32 -2.13 -8.76
N LYS A 121 -9.34 -2.90 -9.87
CA LYS A 121 -10.28 -2.70 -10.98
C LYS A 121 -11.74 -2.81 -10.54
N SER A 122 -12.07 -3.82 -9.73
CA SER A 122 -13.45 -4.02 -9.26
C SER A 122 -13.88 -3.03 -8.17
N SER A 123 -12.95 -2.37 -7.47
CA SER A 123 -13.25 -1.48 -6.35
C SER A 123 -13.59 -0.05 -6.78
N GLY A 124 -13.27 0.36 -8.01
CA GLY A 124 -13.65 1.66 -8.56
C GLY A 124 -12.75 2.83 -8.15
N PHE A 125 -11.52 2.58 -7.71
CA PHE A 125 -10.52 3.63 -7.46
C PHE A 125 -10.26 4.45 -8.72
N SER A 126 -10.07 5.76 -8.57
CA SER A 126 -9.69 6.64 -9.68
C SER A 126 -8.25 6.38 -10.14
N ARG A 127 -7.36 6.11 -9.19
CA ARG A 127 -5.97 5.71 -9.42
C ARG A 127 -5.39 4.96 -8.24
N ALA A 128 -4.28 4.28 -8.47
CA ALA A 128 -3.47 3.65 -7.44
C ALA A 128 -2.01 4.15 -7.48
N VAL A 129 -1.42 4.33 -6.31
CA VAL A 129 0.00 4.69 -6.14
C VAL A 129 0.67 3.65 -5.25
N VAL A 130 1.70 2.99 -5.79
CA VAL A 130 2.49 1.99 -5.07
C VAL A 130 3.75 2.64 -4.53
N LEU A 131 3.95 2.58 -3.22
CA LEU A 131 5.17 3.03 -2.55
C LEU A 131 6.14 1.86 -2.45
N SER A 132 7.29 1.98 -3.09
CA SER A 132 8.30 0.93 -3.20
C SER A 132 9.69 1.48 -2.94
N SER A 133 10.63 0.56 -2.78
CA SER A 133 12.06 0.86 -2.68
C SER A 133 12.88 -0.13 -3.50
N SER A 134 14.12 0.25 -3.79
CA SER A 134 15.12 -0.60 -4.43
C SER A 134 16.50 -0.40 -3.82
N GLN A 135 17.44 -1.27 -4.15
CA GLN A 135 18.78 -1.29 -3.56
C GLN A 135 19.64 -0.15 -4.10
N ALA A 136 20.28 0.61 -3.23
CA ALA A 136 21.08 1.79 -3.60
C ALA A 136 22.23 1.48 -4.58
N TYR A 137 22.77 0.26 -4.57
CA TYR A 137 23.82 -0.16 -5.51
C TYR A 137 23.31 -0.44 -6.93
N GLN A 138 21.99 -0.58 -7.12
CA GLN A 138 21.40 -0.69 -8.45
C GLN A 138 21.32 0.67 -9.15
N ARG A 139 21.72 1.75 -8.47
CA ARG A 139 21.86 3.06 -9.08
C ARG A 139 23.02 3.06 -10.06
N ASP A 140 22.74 3.40 -11.30
CA ASP A 140 23.75 3.77 -12.29
C ASP A 140 24.41 5.11 -11.89
N ASP A 141 25.58 5.41 -12.44
CA ASP A 141 26.37 6.61 -12.14
C ASP A 141 25.56 7.89 -12.40
N GLN A 142 24.65 7.86 -13.39
CA GLN A 142 23.72 8.96 -13.69
C GLN A 142 22.66 9.19 -12.59
N GLN A 143 22.45 8.19 -11.73
CA GLN A 143 21.46 8.17 -10.65
C GLN A 143 22.08 8.47 -9.28
N MET A 144 23.42 8.55 -9.20
CA MET A 144 24.15 8.96 -7.99
C MET A 144 24.07 10.46 -7.70
N LYS A 145 23.61 11.26 -8.67
CA LYS A 145 23.40 12.71 -8.54
C LYS A 145 21.90 13.03 -8.55
N GLY A 146 21.45 13.82 -7.57
CA GLY A 146 20.06 14.28 -7.47
C GLY A 146 19.17 13.41 -6.58
N ILE A 147 17.86 13.53 -6.78
CA ILE A 147 16.85 12.88 -5.94
C ILE A 147 16.90 11.35 -6.15
N PRO A 148 17.00 10.53 -5.09
CA PRO A 148 17.06 9.07 -5.19
C PRO A 148 15.69 8.43 -5.44
N LEU A 149 14.79 9.13 -6.14
CA LEU A 149 13.43 8.68 -6.46
C LEU A 149 13.32 8.40 -7.96
N ARG A 150 12.64 7.31 -8.31
CA ARG A 150 12.15 7.02 -9.66
C ARG A 150 10.66 6.78 -9.63
N TYR A 151 10.01 6.99 -10.76
CA TYR A 151 8.63 6.57 -10.92
C TYR A 151 8.44 5.63 -12.11
N LEU A 152 7.40 4.81 -12.02
CA LEU A 152 6.76 4.16 -13.17
C LEU A 152 5.32 4.66 -13.20
N VAL A 153 4.78 4.88 -14.39
CA VAL A 153 3.40 5.31 -14.55
C VAL A 153 2.79 4.65 -15.77
N THR A 154 1.55 4.21 -15.62
CA THR A 154 0.77 3.65 -16.73
C THR A 154 0.37 4.75 -17.72
N PRO A 155 0.23 4.45 -19.03
CA PRO A 155 -0.13 5.43 -20.04
C PRO A 155 -1.48 6.11 -19.78
N SER A 156 -2.40 5.41 -19.12
CA SER A 156 -3.70 5.93 -18.72
C SER A 156 -3.58 7.05 -17.67
N LEU A 157 -2.70 6.88 -16.68
CA LEU A 157 -2.47 7.89 -15.64
C LEU A 157 -1.49 8.99 -16.06
N LEU A 158 -0.56 8.68 -16.97
CA LEU A 158 0.44 9.64 -17.45
C LEU A 158 -0.22 10.87 -18.09
N LYS A 159 -1.26 10.66 -18.91
CA LYS A 159 -1.99 11.75 -19.59
C LYS A 159 -2.52 12.82 -18.63
N ASP A 160 -2.91 12.41 -17.43
CA ASP A 160 -3.49 13.31 -16.42
C ASP A 160 -2.44 13.86 -15.44
N SER A 161 -1.23 13.30 -15.43
CA SER A 161 -0.20 13.58 -14.41
C SER A 161 1.12 14.07 -14.99
N GLU A 162 1.26 14.18 -16.32
CA GLU A 162 2.52 14.50 -16.99
C GLU A 162 3.11 15.84 -16.55
N ASP A 163 2.28 16.89 -16.48
CA ASP A 163 2.74 18.23 -16.09
C ASP A 163 3.23 18.25 -14.64
N ALA A 164 2.47 17.66 -13.71
CA ALA A 164 2.86 17.55 -12.31
C ALA A 164 4.18 16.77 -12.15
N LEU A 165 4.35 15.65 -12.86
CA LEU A 165 5.59 14.85 -12.81
C LEU A 165 6.80 15.61 -13.37
N LYS A 166 6.60 16.44 -14.39
CA LYS A 166 7.65 17.32 -14.95
C LYS A 166 8.03 18.43 -13.97
N GLU A 167 7.04 19.08 -13.35
CA GLU A 167 7.27 20.14 -12.35
C GLU A 167 8.06 19.61 -11.14
N LEU A 168 7.74 18.40 -10.69
CA LEU A 168 8.45 17.70 -9.62
C LEU A 168 9.87 17.27 -10.00
N SER A 169 10.26 17.40 -11.27
CA SER A 169 11.57 17.00 -11.80
C SER A 169 11.94 15.54 -11.49
N TRP A 170 10.93 14.67 -11.34
CA TRP A 170 11.15 13.25 -11.11
C TRP A 170 11.57 12.57 -12.40
N ARG A 171 12.38 11.51 -12.27
CA ARG A 171 12.83 10.72 -13.40
C ARG A 171 12.06 9.41 -13.49
N GLU A 172 11.65 9.06 -14.69
CA GLU A 172 11.07 7.74 -14.96
C GLU A 172 12.13 6.65 -14.81
N MET A 173 11.72 5.47 -14.34
CA MET A 173 12.60 4.32 -14.19
C MET A 173 13.04 3.79 -15.56
N GLU A 174 14.35 3.72 -15.78
CA GLU A 174 14.98 3.46 -17.07
C GLU A 174 14.79 2.00 -17.54
N ARG A 175 14.60 1.08 -16.60
CA ARG A 175 14.33 -0.35 -16.87
C ARG A 175 12.96 -0.73 -16.31
N VAL A 176 12.03 -1.00 -17.22
CA VAL A 176 10.66 -1.38 -16.87
C VAL A 176 10.47 -2.88 -17.04
N SER A 177 10.07 -3.57 -15.98
CA SER A 177 9.35 -4.84 -16.10
C SER A 177 7.87 -4.52 -16.20
N ALA A 178 7.19 -4.99 -17.24
CA ALA A 178 5.78 -4.70 -17.58
C ALA A 178 4.85 -4.36 -16.40
N TYR A 179 4.03 -3.31 -16.57
CA TYR A 179 2.96 -2.91 -15.64
C TYR A 179 1.57 -3.25 -16.23
N PRO A 180 0.51 -3.33 -15.41
CA PRO A 180 -0.84 -3.54 -15.93
C PRO A 180 -1.31 -2.31 -16.72
N GLU A 181 -1.55 -2.45 -18.03
CA GLU A 181 -1.91 -1.32 -18.91
C GLU A 181 -3.30 -0.71 -18.58
N ASP A 182 -4.24 -1.53 -18.09
CA ASP A 182 -5.64 -1.09 -17.87
C ASP A 182 -5.95 -0.62 -16.44
N VAL A 183 -4.95 -0.20 -15.66
CA VAL A 183 -5.18 0.42 -14.33
C VAL A 183 -4.43 1.75 -14.28
N PRO A 184 -5.09 2.88 -13.95
CA PRO A 184 -4.38 4.12 -13.67
C PRO A 184 -3.49 3.95 -12.44
N LEU A 185 -2.23 3.62 -12.66
CA LEU A 185 -1.26 3.21 -11.65
C LEU A 185 0.03 4.00 -11.79
N ALA A 186 0.56 4.45 -10.66
CA ALA A 186 1.94 4.91 -10.51
C ALA A 186 2.67 4.06 -9.46
N VAL A 187 3.99 3.93 -9.61
CA VAL A 187 4.88 3.33 -8.62
C VAL A 187 5.96 4.36 -8.31
N LEU A 188 6.10 4.75 -7.05
CA LEU A 188 7.20 5.58 -6.57
C LEU A 188 8.25 4.65 -5.95
N ILE A 189 9.49 4.76 -6.40
CA ILE A 189 10.58 3.85 -6.05
C ILE A 189 11.72 4.69 -5.47
N LEU A 190 11.97 4.54 -4.17
CA LEU A 190 13.13 5.17 -3.52
C LEU A 190 14.31 4.19 -3.47
N PHE A 191 15.51 4.64 -3.83
CA PHE A 191 16.72 3.87 -3.63
C PHE A 191 17.23 4.02 -2.20
N CYS A 192 17.34 2.91 -1.48
CA CYS A 192 17.82 2.87 -0.10
C CYS A 192 18.87 1.77 0.12
N SER A 193 19.60 1.89 1.23
CA SER A 193 20.54 0.87 1.70
C SER A 193 19.90 0.04 2.81
N GLU A 194 20.48 -1.13 3.10
CA GLU A 194 20.09 -1.89 4.29
C GLU A 194 20.39 -1.09 5.57
N GLY A 195 19.53 -1.23 6.59
CA GLY A 195 19.68 -0.57 7.89
C GLY A 195 18.43 0.18 8.35
N ASP A 196 18.64 1.31 9.05
CA ASP A 196 17.56 2.19 9.48
C ASP A 196 16.99 2.97 8.29
N ASN A 197 15.80 2.57 7.86
CA ASN A 197 15.08 3.13 6.73
C ASN A 197 13.99 4.13 7.16
N ILE A 198 13.99 4.58 8.42
CA ILE A 198 13.09 5.66 8.87
C ILE A 198 13.28 6.92 8.01
N PRO A 199 14.50 7.45 7.79
CA PRO A 199 14.69 8.67 6.99
C PRO A 199 14.24 8.50 5.54
N ASP A 200 14.42 7.30 4.98
CA ASP A 200 13.97 6.94 3.64
C ASP A 200 12.44 6.95 3.55
N ALA A 201 11.75 6.45 4.58
CA ALA A 201 10.28 6.47 4.64
C ALA A 201 9.73 7.90 4.66
N PHE A 202 10.38 8.80 5.40
CA PHE A 202 10.07 10.24 5.41
C PHE A 202 10.32 10.88 4.04
N THR A 203 11.44 10.56 3.40
CA THR A 203 11.76 11.05 2.05
C THR A 203 10.70 10.63 1.03
N LEU A 204 10.32 9.35 1.03
CA LEU A 204 9.33 8.82 0.09
C LEU A 204 7.93 9.44 0.31
N VAL A 205 7.49 9.61 1.57
CA VAL A 205 6.18 10.21 1.84
C VAL A 205 6.15 11.71 1.56
N ASN A 206 7.26 12.42 1.75
CA ASN A 206 7.36 13.83 1.35
C ASN A 206 7.19 13.99 -0.15
N HIS A 207 7.86 13.17 -0.95
CA HIS A 207 7.66 13.18 -2.40
C HIS A 207 6.22 12.83 -2.81
N LEU A 208 5.61 11.83 -2.19
CA LEU A 208 4.19 11.55 -2.42
C LEU A 208 3.31 12.78 -2.12
N ASN A 209 3.62 13.50 -1.05
CA ASN A 209 2.88 14.70 -0.66
C ASN A 209 3.14 15.91 -1.57
N ASP A 210 4.34 16.04 -2.13
CA ASP A 210 4.62 17.05 -3.17
C ASP A 210 3.69 16.87 -4.37
N TRP A 211 3.30 15.62 -4.67
CA TRP A 211 2.39 15.32 -5.78
C TRP A 211 0.91 15.33 -5.40
N LEU A 212 0.54 14.74 -4.26
CA LEU A 212 -0.86 14.54 -3.88
C LEU A 212 -1.40 15.60 -2.91
N HIS A 213 -0.54 16.48 -2.38
CA HIS A 213 -0.89 17.52 -1.41
C HIS A 213 -1.76 17.00 -0.26
N LEU A 214 -1.31 15.92 0.38
CA LEU A 214 -2.04 15.23 1.45
C LEU A 214 -2.11 16.04 2.76
N LEU A 215 -1.17 16.95 2.97
CA LEU A 215 -1.12 17.85 4.12
C LEU A 215 -1.51 19.26 3.68
N ASP A 216 -2.54 19.82 4.31
CA ASP A 216 -3.04 21.17 4.00
C ASP A 216 -2.08 22.29 4.44
N ASP A 217 -1.32 22.04 5.51
CA ASP A 217 -0.38 23.02 6.09
C ASP A 217 1.07 22.56 5.85
N PRO A 218 1.91 23.37 5.16
CA PRO A 218 3.34 23.11 5.02
C PRO A 218 4.12 22.97 6.34
N SER A 219 3.58 23.49 7.45
CA SER A 219 4.16 23.36 8.79
C SER A 219 3.87 22.00 9.44
N GLN A 220 2.87 21.28 8.94
CA GLN A 220 2.47 19.99 9.48
C GLN A 220 3.56 18.94 9.23
N LYS A 221 3.91 18.22 10.30
CA LYS A 221 4.91 17.15 10.24
C LYS A 221 4.23 15.79 10.24
N TRP A 222 4.86 14.83 9.56
CA TRP A 222 4.45 13.43 9.67
C TRP A 222 4.59 12.93 11.10
N LYS A 223 3.53 12.30 11.60
CA LYS A 223 3.46 11.68 12.91
C LYS A 223 4.02 10.27 12.82
N ILE A 224 5.01 9.99 13.65
CA ILE A 224 5.55 8.64 13.83
C ILE A 224 4.52 7.82 14.64
N PRO A 225 4.12 6.62 14.17
CA PRO A 225 3.19 5.78 14.93
C PRO A 225 3.87 5.24 16.19
N THR A 226 3.08 5.04 17.25
CA THR A 226 3.58 4.52 18.53
C THR A 226 4.26 3.16 18.40
N SER A 227 3.86 2.35 17.41
CA SER A 227 4.48 1.04 17.13
C SER A 227 5.98 1.12 16.81
N TRP A 228 6.48 2.27 16.35
CA TRP A 228 7.91 2.43 16.05
C TRP A 228 8.78 2.57 17.31
N ASN A 229 8.19 2.79 18.48
CA ASN A 229 8.94 2.80 19.75
C ASN A 229 9.65 1.47 20.04
N LEU A 230 9.18 0.38 19.42
CA LEU A 230 9.77 -0.96 19.53
C LEU A 230 10.32 -1.47 18.19
N LEU A 231 10.55 -0.59 17.21
CA LEU A 231 11.01 -0.98 15.88
C LEU A 231 12.34 -1.75 15.94
N PHE A 232 13.22 -1.36 16.88
CA PHE A 232 14.52 -1.99 17.14
C PHE A 232 14.49 -2.88 18.41
N GLY A 233 13.29 -3.30 18.83
CA GLY A 233 13.07 -4.06 20.05
C GLY A 233 12.97 -3.18 21.32
N SER A 234 12.58 -3.80 22.42
CA SER A 234 12.78 -3.20 23.75
C SER A 234 14.28 -3.19 24.03
N GLY A 235 14.84 -2.05 24.44
CA GLY A 235 16.25 -1.96 24.85
C GLY A 235 16.64 -3.06 25.83
N ILE A 236 17.95 -3.29 25.98
CA ILE A 236 18.48 -4.35 26.85
C ILE A 236 17.85 -4.20 28.24
N PRO A 237 17.18 -5.25 28.77
CA PRO A 237 16.57 -5.19 30.10
C PRO A 237 17.57 -4.66 31.14
N PRO A 238 17.20 -3.64 31.94
CA PRO A 238 18.10 -3.09 32.96
C PRO A 238 18.64 -4.14 33.94
N ALA A 239 17.90 -5.24 34.13
CA ALA A 239 18.30 -6.38 34.97
C ALA A 239 19.50 -7.20 34.42
N LEU A 240 19.98 -6.91 33.21
CA LEU A 240 21.18 -7.50 32.64
C LEU A 240 22.45 -6.66 32.90
N PHE A 241 22.33 -5.55 33.63
CA PHE A 241 23.43 -4.68 34.05
C PHE A 241 23.53 -4.61 35.59
#